data_AF-I1BIK7-F1
#
_entry.id   AF-I1BIK7-F1
#
_cell.length_a   1.000
_cell.length_b   1.000
_cell.length_c   1.000
_cell.angle_alpha   90.00
_cell.angle_beta   90.00
_cell.angle_gamma   90.00
#
_symmetry.space_group_name_H-M   'P 1'
#
loop_
_entity.id
_entity.type
_entity.pdbx_description
1 polymer ?
#
loop_
_entity_poly.entity_id
_entity_poly.type
_entity_poly.pdbx_seq_one_letter_code
_entity_poly.pdbx_strand_id
1 'polypeptide(L)'
;MMNRDTAITVANEVAKLPSIKSFVYISASEISPLINQRYYTSKREAEDYLFKQENFKTVAFRPGLMYNSSKPFLAPVVALLKLANMVTNPFKKGIERIPGGKMFTVPPLETEQVAKAVIASIETAEQGVFEVEDIEKLSQMF
;
A
#
# COMPACT_ATOMS: atom_id res chain seq x y z
N MET A 1 -3.65 -15.92 8.56
CA MET A 1 -4.28 -15.26 9.71
C MET A 1 -3.28 -14.46 10.54
N MET A 2 -2.03 -14.92 10.70
CA MET A 2 -0.98 -14.22 11.46
C MET A 2 -0.86 -12.70 11.20
N ASN A 3 -0.81 -12.25 9.94
CA ASN A 3 -0.60 -10.82 9.64
C ASN A 3 -1.73 -9.89 10.14
N ARG A 4 -2.98 -10.37 10.19
CA ARG A 4 -4.11 -9.61 10.71
C ARG A 4 -4.01 -9.51 12.22
N ASP A 5 -3.85 -10.66 12.88
CA ASP A 5 -3.86 -10.76 14.33
C ASP A 5 -2.67 -10.00 14.96
N THR A 6 -1.52 -9.97 14.27
CA THR A 6 -0.38 -9.11 14.67
C THR A 6 -0.75 -7.63 14.62
N ALA A 7 -1.38 -7.15 13.54
CA ALA A 7 -1.76 -5.74 13.42
C ALA A 7 -2.76 -5.34 14.51
N ILE A 8 -3.75 -6.19 14.79
CA ILE A 8 -4.74 -6.00 15.85
C ILE A 8 -4.07 -5.98 17.23
N THR A 9 -3.15 -6.90 17.51
CA THR A 9 -2.43 -6.95 18.78
C THR A 9 -1.64 -5.67 19.01
N VAL A 10 -0.87 -5.22 18.00
CA VAL A 10 -0.10 -3.97 18.11
C VAL A 10 -1.01 -2.77 18.30
N ALA A 11 -2.12 -2.69 17.56
CA ALA A 11 -3.12 -1.63 17.70
C ALA A 11 -3.69 -1.55 19.12
N ASN A 12 -4.05 -2.68 19.72
CA ASN A 12 -4.55 -2.74 21.09
C ASN A 12 -3.52 -2.25 22.12
N GLU A 13 -2.24 -2.60 21.94
CA GLU A 13 -1.20 -2.17 22.87
C GLU A 13 -0.89 -0.68 22.74
N VAL A 14 -0.78 -0.15 21.51
CA VAL A 14 -0.49 1.28 21.31
C VAL A 14 -1.69 2.17 21.64
N ALA A 15 -2.92 1.67 21.53
CA ALA A 15 -4.13 2.38 21.93
C ALA A 15 -4.15 2.73 23.43
N LYS A 16 -3.35 2.05 24.26
CA LYS A 16 -3.18 2.35 25.69
C LYS A 16 -2.23 3.53 25.95
N LEU A 17 -1.47 3.96 24.94
CA LEU A 17 -0.50 5.04 25.06
C LEU A 17 -1.22 6.38 24.85
N PRO A 18 -1.23 7.32 25.81
CA PRO A 18 -1.89 8.61 25.64
C PRO A 18 -1.20 9.51 24.59
N SER A 19 0.01 9.16 24.15
CA SER A 19 0.80 9.92 23.18
C SER A 19 0.57 9.50 21.73
N ILE A 20 -0.13 8.39 21.47
CA ILE A 20 -0.37 7.94 20.10
C ILE A 20 -1.31 8.92 19.39
N LYS A 21 -0.95 9.31 18.15
CA LYS A 21 -1.76 10.22 17.33
C LYS A 21 -2.25 9.57 16.05
N SER A 22 -1.37 8.79 15.42
CA SER A 22 -1.66 8.13 14.16
C SER A 22 -1.11 6.71 14.15
N PHE A 23 -1.81 5.81 13.48
CA PHE A 23 -1.39 4.44 13.21
C PHE A 23 -1.35 4.23 11.70
N VAL A 24 -0.16 3.99 11.16
CA VAL A 24 0.01 3.71 9.73
C VAL A 24 0.08 2.21 9.50
N TYR A 25 -0.75 1.70 8.60
CA TYR A 25 -0.81 0.31 8.23
C TYR A 25 -0.45 0.10 6.75
N ILE A 26 0.52 -0.78 6.49
CA ILE A 26 0.87 -1.19 5.13
C ILE A 26 0.01 -2.40 4.74
N SER A 27 -1.02 -2.11 3.95
CA SER A 27 -1.90 -3.07 3.31
C SER A 27 -1.34 -3.49 1.94
N ALA A 28 -2.21 -3.82 0.99
CA ALA A 28 -1.88 -4.17 -0.38
C ALA A 28 -3.02 -3.81 -1.33
N SER A 29 -2.66 -3.41 -2.54
CA SER A 29 -3.60 -3.27 -3.66
C SER A 29 -3.88 -4.63 -4.31
N GLU A 30 -5.13 -4.82 -4.72
CA GLU A 30 -5.61 -6.04 -5.37
C GLU A 30 -5.34 -6.00 -6.88
N ILE A 31 -4.05 -6.04 -7.24
CA ILE A 31 -3.61 -5.89 -8.63
C ILE A 31 -3.23 -7.21 -9.32
N SER A 32 -2.95 -8.27 -8.55
CA SER A 32 -2.42 -9.53 -9.08
C SER A 32 -3.36 -10.70 -8.79
N PRO A 33 -3.83 -11.43 -9.83
CA PRO A 33 -4.63 -12.63 -9.65
C PRO A 33 -3.81 -13.82 -9.14
N LEU A 34 -2.48 -13.71 -9.13
CA LEU A 34 -1.57 -14.74 -8.63
C LEU A 34 -1.54 -14.79 -7.10
N ILE A 35 -1.99 -13.74 -6.42
CA ILE A 35 -2.01 -13.65 -4.97
C ILE A 35 -3.35 -14.22 -4.46
N ASN A 36 -3.27 -15.10 -3.45
CA ASN A 36 -4.44 -15.74 -2.88
C ASN A 36 -5.39 -14.69 -2.27
N GLN A 37 -6.69 -14.76 -2.58
CA GLN A 37 -7.69 -13.83 -2.05
C GLN A 37 -7.65 -13.70 -0.52
N ARG A 38 -7.34 -14.77 0.20
CA ARG A 38 -7.22 -14.76 1.67
C ARG A 38 -6.12 -13.82 2.18
N TYR A 39 -5.08 -13.57 1.39
CA TYR A 39 -4.06 -12.57 1.71
C TYR A 39 -4.69 -11.17 1.77
N TYR A 40 -5.41 -10.79 0.71
CA TYR A 40 -6.09 -9.49 0.63
C TYR A 40 -7.19 -9.36 1.68
N THR A 41 -8.04 -10.38 1.85
CA THR A 41 -9.06 -10.39 2.89
C THR A 41 -8.45 -10.15 4.28
N SER A 42 -7.33 -10.82 4.61
CA SER A 42 -6.68 -10.61 5.90
C SER A 42 -6.15 -9.18 6.12
N LYS A 43 -5.74 -8.49 5.03
CA LYS A 43 -5.34 -7.09 5.08
C LYS A 43 -6.54 -6.15 5.28
N ARG A 44 -7.66 -6.43 4.60
CA ARG A 44 -8.92 -5.67 4.75
C ARG A 44 -9.52 -5.83 6.15
N GLU A 45 -9.53 -7.03 6.69
CA GLU A 45 -9.99 -7.27 8.07
C GLU A 45 -9.17 -6.48 9.11
N ALA A 46 -7.87 -6.32 8.88
CA ALA A 46 -7.02 -5.48 9.73
C ALA A 46 -7.34 -3.98 9.55
N GLU A 47 -7.53 -3.51 8.31
CA GLU A 47 -7.98 -2.13 8.04
C GLU A 47 -9.29 -1.82 8.75
N ASP A 48 -10.31 -2.67 8.58
CA ASP A 48 -11.63 -2.49 9.17
C ASP A 48 -11.57 -2.40 10.70
N TYR A 49 -10.67 -3.15 11.33
CA TYR A 49 -10.44 -3.07 12.76
C TYR A 49 -9.76 -1.75 13.17
N LEU A 50 -8.72 -1.35 12.44
CA LEU A 50 -7.95 -0.14 12.73
C LEU A 50 -8.79 1.13 12.53
N PHE A 51 -9.65 1.18 11.51
CA PHE A 51 -10.53 2.33 11.27
C PHE A 51 -11.63 2.49 12.32
N LYS A 52 -11.90 1.46 13.13
CA LYS A 52 -12.84 1.54 14.27
C LYS A 52 -12.20 2.05 15.55
N GLN A 53 -10.87 2.25 15.58
CA GLN A 53 -10.19 2.77 16.76
C GLN A 53 -10.37 4.28 16.86
N GLU A 54 -10.82 4.76 18.02
CA GLU A 54 -11.00 6.20 18.28
C GLU A 54 -9.74 6.83 18.92
N ASN A 55 -8.84 6.01 19.47
CA ASN A 55 -7.67 6.46 20.22
C ASN A 55 -6.56 7.03 19.31
N PHE A 56 -6.60 6.76 18.01
CA PHE A 56 -5.64 7.27 17.03
C PHE A 56 -6.29 7.38 15.65
N LYS A 57 -5.70 8.23 14.79
CA LYS A 57 -6.07 8.29 13.37
C LYS A 57 -5.44 7.14 12.60
N THR A 58 -6.23 6.41 11.83
CA THR A 58 -5.72 5.33 10.98
C THR A 58 -5.41 5.81 9.57
N VAL A 59 -4.22 5.47 9.07
CA VAL A 59 -3.80 5.67 7.68
C VAL A 59 -3.43 4.32 7.09
N ALA A 60 -4.14 3.88 6.05
CA ALA A 60 -3.90 2.60 5.40
C ALA A 60 -3.34 2.79 4.00
N PHE A 61 -2.11 2.36 3.76
CA PHE A 61 -1.49 2.40 2.42
C PHE A 61 -1.71 1.07 1.71
N ARG A 62 -2.18 1.09 0.46
CA ARG A 62 -2.39 -0.10 -0.38
C ARG A 62 -1.39 -0.10 -1.55
N PRO A 63 -0.09 -0.31 -1.30
CA PRO A 63 0.89 -0.34 -2.37
C PRO A 63 0.65 -1.52 -3.33
N GLY A 64 1.13 -1.35 -4.56
CA GLY A 64 1.30 -2.43 -5.54
C GLY A 64 2.52 -3.28 -5.22
N LEU A 65 3.18 -3.77 -6.27
CA LEU A 65 4.47 -4.42 -6.12
C LEU A 65 5.48 -3.41 -5.56
N MET A 66 6.07 -3.71 -4.42
CA MET A 66 7.18 -2.92 -3.86
C MET A 66 8.52 -3.55 -4.22
N TYR A 67 9.51 -2.72 -4.54
CA TYR A 67 10.89 -3.16 -4.76
C TYR A 67 11.88 -2.25 -4.03
N ASN A 68 13.11 -2.73 -3.89
CA ASN A 68 14.21 -1.95 -3.33
C ASN A 68 15.38 -1.99 -4.29
N SER A 69 15.87 -0.82 -4.70
CA SER A 69 16.94 -0.68 -5.70
C SER A 69 18.27 -1.27 -5.23
N SER A 70 18.50 -1.37 -3.91
CA SER A 70 19.67 -2.01 -3.31
C SER A 70 19.66 -3.54 -3.42
N LYS A 71 18.57 -4.14 -3.92
CA LYS A 71 18.45 -5.59 -4.19
C LYS A 71 18.41 -5.84 -5.71
N PRO A 72 19.58 -5.89 -6.38
CA PRO A 72 19.65 -5.85 -7.84
C PRO A 72 19.01 -7.06 -8.54
N PHE A 73 18.76 -8.16 -7.83
CA PHE A 73 18.12 -9.35 -8.37
C PHE A 73 16.74 -9.08 -9.01
N LEU A 74 16.00 -8.09 -8.50
CA LEU A 74 14.67 -7.74 -9.03
C LEU A 74 14.71 -6.67 -10.12
N ALA A 75 15.86 -6.06 -10.39
CA ALA A 75 15.97 -4.92 -11.32
C ALA A 75 15.45 -5.21 -12.74
N PRO A 76 15.73 -6.38 -13.37
CA PRO A 76 15.22 -6.67 -14.72
C PRO A 76 13.68 -6.79 -14.76
N VAL A 77 13.09 -7.41 -13.73
CA VAL A 77 11.63 -7.58 -13.63
C VAL A 77 10.96 -6.23 -13.42
N VAL A 78 11.51 -5.39 -12.54
CA VAL A 78 10.99 -4.04 -12.29
C VAL A 78 11.07 -3.18 -13.54
N ALA A 79 12.20 -3.22 -14.26
CA ALA A 79 12.36 -2.49 -15.51
C ALA A 79 11.32 -2.90 -16.55
N LEU A 80 11.09 -4.22 -16.72
CA LEU A 80 10.07 -4.74 -17.62
C LEU A 80 8.66 -4.27 -17.23
N LEU A 81 8.32 -4.31 -15.94
CA LEU A 81 7.02 -3.85 -15.45
C LEU A 81 6.83 -2.35 -15.65
N LYS A 82 7.87 -1.54 -15.43
CA LYS A 82 7.83 -0.09 -15.71
C LYS A 82 7.62 0.20 -17.20
N LEU A 83 8.29 -0.54 -18.08
CA LEU A 83 8.10 -0.41 -19.53
C LEU A 83 6.68 -0.83 -19.94
N ALA A 84 6.19 -1.95 -19.42
CA ALA A 84 4.82 -2.40 -19.67
C ALA A 84 3.80 -1.36 -19.20
N ASN A 85 4.02 -0.76 -18.03
CA ASN A 85 3.18 0.31 -17.51
C ASN A 85 3.16 1.52 -18.45
N MET A 86 4.33 1.98 -18.89
CA MET A 86 4.45 3.12 -19.81
C MET A 86 3.72 2.88 -21.14
N VAL A 87 3.80 1.67 -21.69
CA VAL A 87 3.10 1.30 -22.95
C VAL A 87 1.59 1.18 -22.75
N THR A 88 1.14 0.71 -21.60
CA THR A 88 -0.28 0.46 -21.31
C THR A 88 -1.02 1.70 -20.78
N ASN A 89 -0.31 2.71 -20.27
CA ASN A 89 -0.89 3.91 -19.68
C ASN A 89 -1.93 4.63 -20.57
N PRO A 90 -1.71 4.82 -21.89
CA PRO A 90 -2.72 5.44 -22.77
C PRO A 90 -4.04 4.65 -22.86
N PHE A 91 -3.99 3.35 -22.59
CA PHE A 91 -5.14 2.43 -22.66
C PHE A 91 -5.54 1.88 -21.28
N LYS A 92 -5.07 2.51 -20.19
CA LYS A 92 -5.21 2.05 -18.79
C LYS A 92 -6.62 1.56 -18.46
N LYS A 93 -7.64 2.38 -18.73
CA LYS A 93 -9.05 2.05 -18.44
C LYS A 93 -9.59 0.83 -19.21
N GLY A 94 -9.08 0.56 -20.41
CA GLY A 94 -9.47 -0.61 -21.21
C GLY A 94 -8.80 -1.88 -20.71
N ILE A 95 -7.50 -1.78 -20.37
CA ILE A 95 -6.69 -2.91 -19.93
C ILE A 95 -7.08 -3.35 -18.51
N GLU A 96 -7.38 -2.43 -17.60
CA GLU A 96 -7.80 -2.73 -16.23
C GLU A 96 -9.08 -3.57 -16.11
N ARG A 97 -9.92 -3.54 -17.15
CA ARG A 97 -11.17 -4.33 -17.19
C ARG A 97 -10.92 -5.81 -17.47
N ILE A 98 -9.74 -6.16 -17.96
CA ILE A 98 -9.36 -7.55 -18.26
C ILE A 98 -8.82 -8.20 -16.97
N PRO A 99 -9.12 -9.49 -16.71
CA PRO A 99 -8.55 -10.20 -15.56
C PRO A 99 -7.03 -10.07 -15.51
N GLY A 100 -6.50 -9.52 -14.40
CA GLY A 100 -5.07 -9.28 -14.20
C GLY A 100 -4.49 -8.05 -14.90
N GLY A 101 -5.30 -7.27 -15.63
CA GLY A 101 -4.84 -6.06 -16.32
C GLY A 101 -4.20 -5.01 -15.43
N LYS A 102 -4.68 -4.90 -14.18
CA LYS A 102 -4.13 -4.00 -13.14
C LYS A 102 -2.65 -4.27 -12.85
N MET A 103 -2.15 -5.49 -13.02
CA MET A 103 -0.75 -5.83 -12.80
C MET A 103 0.19 -5.10 -13.77
N PHE A 104 -0.32 -4.76 -14.96
CA PHE A 104 0.44 -4.07 -16.00
C PHE A 104 0.22 -2.56 -15.96
N THR A 105 -0.93 -2.09 -15.48
CA THR A 105 -1.29 -0.66 -15.46
C THR A 105 -0.98 0.05 -14.14
N VAL A 106 -0.61 -0.69 -13.10
CA VAL A 106 -0.17 -0.14 -11.81
C VAL A 106 1.36 -0.24 -11.72
N PRO A 107 2.07 0.90 -11.55
CA PRO A 107 3.53 0.89 -11.50
C PRO A 107 4.04 0.22 -10.21
N PRO A 108 5.20 -0.46 -10.27
CA PRO A 108 5.87 -0.92 -9.06
C PRO A 108 6.42 0.28 -8.29
N LEU A 109 6.21 0.30 -6.97
CA LEU A 109 6.66 1.36 -6.08
C LEU A 109 8.01 1.01 -5.45
N GLU A 110 8.87 2.01 -5.30
CA GLU A 110 10.11 1.86 -4.55
C GLU A 110 9.80 1.91 -3.04
N THR A 111 10.50 1.14 -2.21
CA THR A 111 10.20 1.04 -0.77
C THR A 111 10.42 2.39 -0.03
N GLU A 112 11.47 3.13 -0.38
CA GLU A 112 11.73 4.51 0.02
C GLU A 112 10.60 5.44 -0.42
N GLN A 113 10.05 5.26 -1.62
CA GLN A 113 8.90 6.04 -2.07
C GLN A 113 7.69 5.86 -1.14
N VAL A 114 7.38 4.62 -0.78
CA VAL A 114 6.30 4.32 0.20
C VAL A 114 6.64 4.89 1.57
N ALA A 115 7.90 4.79 2.01
CA ALA A 115 8.34 5.34 3.29
C ALA A 115 8.19 6.88 3.35
N LYS A 116 8.55 7.60 2.28
CA LYS A 116 8.33 9.05 2.17
C LYS A 116 6.85 9.41 2.25
N ALA A 117 5.99 8.67 1.56
CA ALA A 117 4.55 8.88 1.62
C ALA A 117 3.98 8.66 3.02
N VAL A 118 4.48 7.66 3.74
CA VAL A 118 4.12 7.41 5.15
C VAL A 118 4.52 8.61 6.02
N ILE A 119 5.75 9.09 5.91
CA ILE A 119 6.22 10.25 6.68
C ILE A 119 5.35 11.48 6.37
N ALA A 120 5.13 11.79 5.08
CA ALA A 120 4.29 12.90 4.65
C ALA A 120 2.88 12.81 5.24
N SER A 121 2.25 11.63 5.21
CA SER A 121 0.90 11.44 5.75
C SER A 121 0.81 11.67 7.27
N ILE A 122 1.88 11.38 8.01
CA ILE A 122 1.95 11.63 9.45
C ILE A 122 2.09 13.13 9.69
N GLU A 123 2.95 13.82 8.94
CA GLU A 123 3.19 15.26 9.08
C GLU A 123 1.98 16.11 8.71
N THR A 124 1.25 15.75 7.65
CA THR A 124 0.02 16.44 7.25
C THR A 124 -1.22 15.93 8.00
N ALA A 125 -1.04 15.00 8.94
CA ALA A 125 -2.09 14.43 9.78
C ALA A 125 -3.27 13.85 8.99
N GLU A 126 -2.96 13.21 7.85
CA GLU A 126 -3.92 12.52 6.99
C GLU A 126 -4.66 11.40 7.73
N GLN A 127 -5.79 11.00 7.16
CA GLN A 127 -6.57 9.85 7.60
C GLN A 127 -7.28 9.23 6.41
N GLY A 128 -7.33 7.90 6.36
CA GLY A 128 -8.04 7.19 5.31
C GLY A 128 -7.18 6.15 4.60
N VAL A 129 -7.69 5.69 3.46
CA VAL A 129 -7.06 4.68 2.61
C VAL A 129 -6.39 5.37 1.43
N PHE A 130 -5.12 5.04 1.20
CA PHE A 130 -4.29 5.59 0.14
C PHE A 130 -3.95 4.49 -0.88
N GLU A 131 -4.47 4.64 -2.09
CA GLU A 131 -4.18 3.74 -3.21
C GLU A 131 -2.88 4.18 -3.90
N VAL A 132 -2.37 3.37 -4.82
CA VAL A 132 -1.04 3.54 -5.43
C VAL A 132 -0.78 4.96 -5.94
N GLU A 133 -1.74 5.56 -6.64
CA GLU A 133 -1.62 6.93 -7.15
C GLU A 133 -1.52 7.98 -6.03
N ASP A 134 -2.16 7.75 -4.88
CA ASP A 134 -2.07 8.65 -3.73
C ASP A 134 -0.72 8.52 -3.04
N ILE A 135 -0.16 7.30 -2.98
CA ILE A 135 1.20 7.05 -2.47
C ILE A 135 2.22 7.79 -3.31
N GLU A 136 2.10 7.73 -4.64
CA GLU A 136 3.01 8.44 -5.56
C GLU A 136 2.97 9.94 -5.31
N LYS A 137 1.77 10.53 -5.16
CA LYS A 137 1.62 11.97 -4.87
C LYS A 137 2.21 12.36 -3.52
N LEU A 138 1.87 11.62 -2.45
CA LEU A 138 2.38 11.91 -1.11
C LEU A 138 3.90 11.79 -1.05
N SER A 139 4.49 10.84 -1.75
CA SER A 139 5.95 10.65 -1.78
C SER A 139 6.73 11.83 -2.37
N GLN A 140 6.08 12.68 -3.16
CA GLN A 140 6.69 13.86 -3.78
C GLN A 140 6.64 15.10 -2.89
N MET A 141 5.95 15.03 -1.75
CA MET A 141 5.95 16.09 -0.74
C MET A 141 7.26 16.11 0.08
N PHE A 142 8.18 15.17 -0.18
CA PHE A 142 9.45 14.96 0.53
C PHE A 142 10.65 14.68 -0.40
#